data_AF-D3BCF5-F1
#
_entry.id   AF-D3BCF5-F1
#
_cell.length_a   1.000
_cell.length_b   1.000
_cell.length_c   1.000
_cell.angle_alpha   90.00
_cell.angle_beta   90.00
_cell.angle_gamma   90.00
#
_symmetry.space_group_name_H-M   'P 1'
#
loop_
_entity.id
_entity.type
_entity.pdbx_description
1 polymer ?
#
loop_
_entity_poly.entity_id
_entity_poly.type
_entity_poly.pdbx_seq_one_letter_code
_entity_poly.pdbx_strand_id
1 'polypeptide(L)'
;MIHIYQQLTWVDPSQVLWGCVDGRSSKYQLGTLGGDVGEFLTGIATLAKINSINGLSPILIDNIFTKFITIQPDMYYHTDDYSVAQIVKILTNQGIDMANFSIWAPTSEQKPALLDLLVDPNYTGCSHIRQMLNNPGDYQIPKAYVQQFLKSYFNNLWSKTESKRREQFEVLEGKSLEIKYIEINMNRENVKKNDLQCSKLVPTASPHDVEESFIVHCDDIKNSGIRGKVKKFIEQQLPSNVKSQSNSTFDDISKQQQDISYALIGVNEVPKFYHQFKVYTDWAKVPADEFPSLEKFIPSTPTTDDFSDFEE
;
A
#
# COMPACT_ATOMS: atom_id res chain seq x y z
N MET A 1 16.45 -19.81 11.62
CA MET A 1 15.23 -19.02 11.89
C MET A 1 15.57 -17.57 12.32
N ILE A 2 16.72 -17.01 11.94
CA ILE A 2 17.20 -15.66 12.35
C ILE A 2 18.00 -15.01 11.20
N HIS A 3 17.57 -15.13 9.94
CA HIS A 3 18.19 -14.39 8.83
C HIS A 3 17.41 -13.13 8.43
N ILE A 4 16.15 -13.00 8.87
CA ILE A 4 15.27 -11.84 8.60
C ILE A 4 15.77 -10.54 9.25
N TYR A 5 16.64 -10.62 10.28
CA TYR A 5 16.99 -9.46 11.11
C TYR A 5 18.38 -8.87 10.86
N GLN A 6 19.14 -9.39 9.91
CA GLN A 6 20.52 -8.93 9.71
C GLN A 6 20.62 -7.58 8.97
N GLN A 7 19.51 -7.05 8.42
CA GLN A 7 19.49 -5.78 7.67
C GLN A 7 18.19 -4.97 7.86
N LEU A 8 17.69 -4.84 9.09
CA LEU A 8 16.57 -3.94 9.35
C LEU A 8 17.02 -2.48 9.12
N THR A 9 16.34 -1.76 8.21
CA THR A 9 16.50 -0.30 8.11
C THR A 9 15.37 0.38 8.87
N TRP A 10 15.69 1.46 9.58
CA TRP A 10 14.72 2.21 10.38
C TRP A 10 14.29 3.45 9.63
N VAL A 11 12.99 3.66 9.52
CA VAL A 11 12.41 4.75 8.74
C VAL A 11 11.36 5.51 9.53
N ASP A 12 11.17 6.79 9.21
CA ASP A 12 10.00 7.53 9.68
C ASP A 12 8.79 7.07 8.84
N PRO A 13 7.76 6.46 9.46
CA PRO A 13 6.61 5.93 8.72
C PRO A 13 5.84 6.99 7.95
N SER A 14 5.97 8.28 8.32
CA SER A 14 5.34 9.41 7.66
C SER A 14 6.05 9.88 6.39
N GLN A 15 7.29 9.44 6.15
CA GLN A 15 8.14 9.91 5.06
C GLN A 15 8.35 8.87 3.94
N VAL A 16 7.82 7.66 4.11
CA VAL A 16 7.99 6.56 3.15
C VAL A 16 6.65 6.03 2.65
N LEU A 17 6.68 5.38 1.49
CA LEU A 17 5.54 4.62 0.96
C LEU A 17 5.33 3.33 1.73
N TRP A 18 4.08 2.88 1.78
CA TRP A 18 3.73 1.60 2.37
C TRP A 18 3.40 0.60 1.27
N GLY A 19 4.24 -0.43 1.18
CA GLY A 19 4.06 -1.52 0.25
C GLY A 19 3.00 -2.51 0.70
N CYS A 20 2.62 -3.39 -0.22
CA CYS A 20 1.80 -4.55 0.13
C CYS A 20 2.66 -5.60 0.85
N VAL A 21 1.98 -6.45 1.61
CA VAL A 21 2.56 -7.55 2.40
C VAL A 21 2.87 -8.79 1.56
N ASP A 22 2.87 -8.62 0.24
CA ASP A 22 3.01 -9.69 -0.75
C ASP A 22 4.44 -10.25 -0.70
N GLY A 23 4.55 -11.57 -0.59
CA GLY A 23 5.80 -12.31 -0.43
C GLY A 23 6.69 -12.30 -1.66
N ARG A 24 6.18 -11.88 -2.82
CA ARG A 24 6.99 -11.69 -4.04
C ARG A 24 7.83 -10.41 -4.00
N SER A 25 7.49 -9.46 -3.13
CA SER A 25 8.31 -8.27 -2.97
C SER A 25 9.66 -8.62 -2.34
N SER A 26 10.75 -8.10 -2.87
CA SER A 26 12.10 -8.22 -2.28
C SER A 26 12.58 -6.94 -1.62
N LYS A 27 11.70 -5.93 -1.52
CA LYS A 27 12.04 -4.61 -0.99
C LYS A 27 11.89 -4.60 0.53
N TYR A 28 12.90 -4.02 1.17
CA TYR A 28 12.78 -3.60 2.57
C TYR A 28 11.85 -2.41 2.66
N GLN A 29 10.63 -2.63 3.13
CA GLN A 29 9.58 -1.61 3.19
C GLN A 29 8.70 -1.76 4.42
N LEU A 30 7.79 -0.79 4.61
CA LEU A 30 6.69 -0.94 5.55
C LEU A 30 5.54 -1.64 4.83
N GLY A 31 5.06 -2.74 5.40
CA GLY A 31 4.02 -3.58 4.81
C GLY A 31 2.66 -3.36 5.46
N THR A 32 1.65 -3.08 4.64
CA THR A 32 0.22 -3.17 5.02
C THR A 32 -0.59 -3.85 3.90
N LEU A 33 -1.77 -4.36 4.21
CA LEU A 33 -2.60 -5.05 3.23
C LEU A 33 -3.00 -4.11 2.09
N GLY A 34 -2.61 -4.46 0.86
CA GLY A 34 -2.84 -3.64 -0.33
C GLY A 34 -2.01 -2.34 -0.40
N GLY A 35 -1.05 -2.15 0.51
CA GLY A 35 -0.21 -0.95 0.57
C GLY A 35 -0.99 0.34 0.81
N ASP A 36 -0.45 1.46 0.35
CA ASP A 36 -1.09 2.78 0.48
C ASP A 36 -2.50 2.81 -0.11
N VAL A 37 -2.70 2.15 -1.26
CA VAL A 37 -4.01 2.02 -1.90
C VAL A 37 -5.03 1.28 -1.02
N GLY A 38 -4.64 0.19 -0.36
CA GLY A 38 -5.52 -0.56 0.54
C GLY A 38 -5.97 0.26 1.75
N GLU A 39 -5.05 1.02 2.36
CA GLU A 39 -5.36 1.93 3.47
C GLU A 39 -6.31 3.05 3.05
N PHE A 40 -6.09 3.63 1.86
CA PHE A 40 -6.98 4.66 1.34
C PHE A 40 -8.39 4.11 1.07
N LEU A 41 -8.50 2.91 0.50
CA LEU A 41 -9.79 2.23 0.29
C LEU A 41 -10.49 1.92 1.61
N THR A 42 -9.76 1.59 2.67
CA THR A 42 -10.32 1.48 4.04
C THR A 42 -10.91 2.81 4.51
N GLY A 43 -10.26 3.92 4.18
CA GLY A 43 -10.79 5.27 4.38
C GLY A 43 -12.08 5.54 3.63
N ILE A 44 -12.17 5.13 2.36
CA ILE A 44 -13.39 5.23 1.55
C ILE A 44 -14.51 4.38 2.14
N ALA A 45 -14.22 3.15 2.58
CA ALA A 45 -15.17 2.28 3.27
C ALA A 45 -15.72 2.95 4.55
N THR A 46 -14.84 3.58 5.32
CA THR A 46 -15.21 4.34 6.53
C THR A 46 -16.16 5.50 6.20
N LEU A 47 -15.84 6.30 5.18
CA LEU A 47 -16.74 7.37 4.72
C LEU A 47 -18.10 6.84 4.28
N ALA A 48 -18.11 5.75 3.50
CA ALA A 48 -19.34 5.15 3.03
C ALA A 48 -20.22 4.65 4.18
N LYS A 49 -19.61 4.01 5.19
CA LYS A 49 -20.29 3.51 6.38
C LYS A 49 -20.91 4.65 7.19
N ILE A 50 -20.18 5.74 7.41
CA ILE A 50 -20.66 6.87 8.20
C ILE A 50 -21.70 7.69 7.42
N ASN A 51 -21.50 7.88 6.12
CA ASN A 51 -22.41 8.63 5.25
C ASN A 51 -23.57 7.78 4.68
N SER A 52 -24.03 6.76 5.42
CA SER A 52 -25.01 5.71 5.04
C SER A 52 -26.30 6.15 4.32
N ILE A 53 -26.57 7.46 4.21
CA ILE A 53 -27.81 8.03 3.68
C ILE A 53 -27.77 8.27 2.16
N ASN A 54 -26.60 8.59 1.56
CA ASN A 54 -26.54 9.01 0.13
C ASN A 54 -25.59 8.18 -0.74
N GLY A 55 -24.83 7.25 -0.16
CA GLY A 55 -23.72 6.61 -0.85
C GLY A 55 -22.65 7.63 -1.29
N LEU A 56 -21.61 7.15 -1.98
CA LEU A 56 -20.58 8.00 -2.58
C LEU A 56 -20.72 7.93 -4.09
N SER A 57 -20.95 9.06 -4.75
CA SER A 57 -20.96 9.10 -6.21
C SER A 57 -19.55 8.90 -6.77
N PRO A 58 -19.40 8.42 -8.01
CA PRO A 58 -18.09 8.28 -8.63
C PRO A 58 -17.27 9.58 -8.65
N ILE A 59 -17.94 10.70 -8.92
CA ILE A 59 -17.36 12.05 -8.91
C ILE A 59 -16.85 12.42 -7.50
N LEU A 60 -17.58 12.04 -6.46
CA LEU A 60 -17.16 12.31 -5.09
C LEU A 60 -15.91 11.51 -4.72
N ILE A 61 -15.81 10.26 -5.13
CA ILE A 61 -14.61 9.43 -4.89
C ILE A 61 -13.39 10.04 -5.59
N ASP A 62 -13.54 10.44 -6.85
CA ASP A 62 -12.48 11.10 -7.62
C ASP A 62 -12.03 12.42 -6.96
N ASN A 63 -12.99 13.23 -6.49
CA ASN A 63 -12.70 14.47 -5.76
C ASN A 63 -11.98 14.23 -4.42
N ILE A 64 -12.39 13.19 -3.68
CA ILE A 64 -11.76 12.81 -2.41
C ILE A 64 -10.31 12.37 -2.68
N PHE A 65 -10.09 11.53 -3.70
CA PHE A 65 -8.75 11.09 -4.09
C PHE A 65 -7.88 12.25 -4.55
N THR A 66 -8.39 13.11 -5.44
CA THR A 66 -7.66 14.28 -5.94
C THR A 66 -7.23 15.20 -4.79
N LYS A 67 -8.09 15.44 -3.80
CA LYS A 67 -7.73 16.18 -2.60
C LYS A 67 -6.67 15.46 -1.77
N PHE A 68 -6.78 14.15 -1.61
CA PHE A 68 -5.81 13.37 -0.82
C PHE A 68 -4.41 13.40 -1.43
N ILE A 69 -4.28 13.28 -2.76
CA ILE A 69 -2.95 13.32 -3.38
C ILE A 69 -2.28 14.70 -3.30
N THR A 70 -3.00 15.78 -2.95
CA THR A 70 -2.35 17.07 -2.65
C THR A 70 -1.57 17.04 -1.32
N ILE A 71 -1.94 16.14 -0.39
CA ILE A 71 -1.26 15.96 0.90
C ILE A 71 -0.35 14.72 0.92
N GLN A 72 -0.65 13.72 0.10
CA GLN A 72 0.10 12.49 -0.07
C GLN A 72 0.31 12.25 -1.57
N PRO A 73 1.27 12.95 -2.22
CA PRO A 73 1.44 12.90 -3.67
C PRO A 73 1.72 11.52 -4.22
N ASP A 74 2.43 10.70 -3.44
CA ASP A 74 2.88 9.38 -3.84
C ASP A 74 2.10 8.29 -3.11
N MET A 75 1.60 7.29 -3.85
CA MET A 75 0.86 6.16 -3.30
C MET A 75 1.27 4.86 -4.00
N TYR A 76 1.69 3.89 -3.20
CA TYR A 76 2.01 2.55 -3.66
C TYR A 76 0.78 1.73 -4.06
N TYR A 77 0.91 1.02 -5.18
CA TYR A 77 0.07 -0.10 -5.61
C TYR A 77 0.91 -1.12 -6.37
N HIS A 78 0.42 -2.35 -6.52
CA HIS A 78 1.03 -3.33 -7.42
C HIS A 78 0.00 -4.16 -8.16
N THR A 79 0.46 -4.80 -9.23
CA THR A 79 -0.14 -5.98 -9.86
C THR A 79 0.94 -7.06 -10.02
N ASP A 80 0.68 -8.10 -10.79
CA ASP A 80 1.67 -9.14 -11.12
C ASP A 80 1.80 -9.40 -12.62
N ASP A 81 2.92 -10.01 -12.99
CA ASP A 81 3.30 -10.38 -14.35
C ASP A 81 2.24 -11.26 -15.03
N TYR A 82 1.63 -12.19 -14.30
CA TYR A 82 0.57 -13.05 -14.78
C TYR A 82 -0.67 -12.24 -15.21
N SER A 83 -1.13 -11.33 -14.36
CA SER A 83 -2.27 -10.46 -14.65
C SER A 83 -1.98 -9.56 -15.85
N VAL A 84 -0.76 -8.99 -15.91
CA VAL A 84 -0.33 -8.17 -17.06
C VAL A 84 -0.31 -9.00 -18.35
N ALA A 85 0.18 -10.24 -18.31
CA ALA A 85 0.17 -11.12 -19.48
C ALA A 85 -1.25 -11.44 -19.96
N GLN A 86 -2.20 -11.65 -19.05
CA GLN A 86 -3.62 -11.83 -19.42
C GLN A 86 -4.22 -10.58 -20.05
N ILE A 87 -3.93 -9.39 -19.50
CA ILE A 87 -4.35 -8.11 -20.07
C ILE A 87 -3.82 -7.97 -21.50
N VAL A 88 -2.53 -8.19 -21.72
CA VAL A 88 -1.89 -8.10 -23.04
C VAL A 88 -2.58 -9.00 -24.06
N LYS A 89 -2.89 -10.25 -23.66
CA LYS A 89 -3.61 -11.21 -24.49
C LYS A 89 -5.01 -10.71 -24.87
N ILE A 90 -5.75 -10.12 -23.93
CA ILE A 90 -7.10 -9.60 -24.17
C ILE A 90 -7.07 -8.40 -25.10
N LEU A 91 -6.19 -7.44 -24.85
CA LEU A 91 -6.04 -6.25 -25.70
C LEU A 91 -5.65 -6.65 -27.13
N THR A 92 -4.74 -7.61 -27.29
CA THR A 92 -4.37 -8.16 -28.60
C THR A 92 -5.57 -8.78 -29.32
N ASN A 93 -6.38 -9.59 -28.61
CA ASN A 93 -7.58 -10.20 -29.18
C ASN A 93 -8.68 -9.18 -29.52
N GLN A 94 -8.67 -8.01 -28.88
CA GLN A 94 -9.53 -6.87 -29.21
C GLN A 94 -9.02 -6.06 -30.41
N GLY A 95 -7.87 -6.43 -31.00
CA GLY A 95 -7.27 -5.74 -32.13
C GLY A 95 -6.54 -4.45 -31.75
N ILE A 96 -6.24 -4.23 -30.47
CA ILE A 96 -5.46 -3.08 -30.00
C ILE A 96 -3.99 -3.30 -30.35
N ASP A 97 -3.34 -2.28 -30.90
CA ASP A 97 -1.92 -2.33 -31.22
C ASP A 97 -1.06 -2.45 -29.94
N MET A 98 -0.21 -3.47 -29.91
CA MET A 98 0.67 -3.79 -28.79
C MET A 98 2.15 -3.47 -29.04
N ALA A 99 2.51 -2.94 -30.22
CA ALA A 99 3.90 -2.68 -30.59
C ALA A 99 4.63 -1.77 -29.59
N ASN A 100 3.90 -0.81 -29.00
CA ASN A 100 4.41 0.13 -27.99
C ASN A 100 3.71 -0.01 -26.63
N PHE A 101 3.22 -1.20 -26.29
CA PHE A 101 2.50 -1.40 -25.03
C PHE A 101 3.43 -1.21 -23.82
N SER A 102 2.98 -0.39 -22.88
CA SER A 102 3.56 -0.26 -21.55
C SER A 102 2.44 -0.03 -20.55
N ILE A 103 2.33 -0.88 -19.53
CA ILE A 103 1.33 -0.68 -18.46
C ILE A 103 1.57 0.63 -17.68
N TRP A 104 2.82 1.09 -17.61
CA TRP A 104 3.18 2.36 -16.99
C TRP A 104 2.94 3.57 -17.90
N ALA A 105 2.92 3.38 -19.22
CA ALA A 105 2.79 4.48 -20.18
C ALA A 105 1.96 4.05 -21.41
N PRO A 106 0.68 3.68 -21.21
CA PRO A 106 -0.17 3.25 -22.32
C PRO A 106 -0.47 4.41 -23.27
N THR A 107 -0.65 4.09 -24.55
CA THR A 107 -1.09 5.06 -25.56
C THR A 107 -2.52 5.53 -25.27
N SER A 108 -2.93 6.67 -25.83
CA SER A 108 -4.30 7.18 -25.68
C SER A 108 -5.37 6.20 -26.18
N GLU A 109 -5.03 5.37 -27.17
CA GLU A 109 -5.90 4.31 -27.69
C GLU A 109 -6.00 3.11 -26.73
N GLN A 110 -4.89 2.71 -26.10
CA GLN A 110 -4.85 1.60 -25.16
C GLN A 110 -5.54 1.92 -23.83
N LYS A 111 -5.47 3.19 -23.38
CA LYS A 111 -5.90 3.63 -22.04
C LYS A 111 -7.32 3.18 -21.65
N PRO A 112 -8.38 3.41 -22.45
CA PRO A 112 -9.74 3.07 -22.04
C PRO A 112 -9.92 1.57 -21.78
N ALA A 113 -9.47 0.73 -22.71
CA ALA A 113 -9.58 -0.73 -22.59
C ALA A 113 -8.70 -1.28 -21.46
N LEU A 114 -7.48 -0.77 -21.33
CA LEU A 114 -6.58 -1.13 -20.23
C LEU A 114 -7.20 -0.77 -18.87
N LEU A 115 -7.81 0.41 -18.75
CA LEU A 115 -8.40 0.88 -17.51
C LEU A 115 -9.58 0.01 -17.06
N ASP A 116 -10.40 -0.48 -17.99
CA ASP A 116 -11.49 -1.39 -17.66
C ASP A 116 -10.99 -2.75 -17.18
N LEU A 117 -9.88 -3.25 -17.74
CA LEU A 117 -9.25 -4.49 -17.28
C LEU A 117 -8.56 -4.32 -15.92
N LEU A 118 -7.87 -3.20 -15.67
CA LEU A 118 -7.15 -2.94 -14.42
C LEU A 118 -8.05 -2.83 -13.18
N VAL A 119 -9.36 -2.67 -13.37
CA VAL A 119 -10.37 -2.64 -12.30
C VAL A 119 -11.23 -3.90 -12.25
N ASP A 120 -10.92 -4.90 -13.07
CA ASP A 120 -11.53 -6.22 -13.01
C ASP A 120 -10.77 -7.11 -12.01
N PRO A 121 -11.45 -7.78 -11.07
CA PRO A 121 -10.81 -8.70 -10.14
C PRO A 121 -9.98 -9.82 -10.82
N ASN A 122 -10.31 -10.20 -12.05
CA ASN A 122 -9.60 -11.25 -12.79
C ASN A 122 -8.21 -10.81 -13.31
N TYR A 123 -7.93 -9.50 -13.32
CA TYR A 123 -6.70 -8.93 -13.88
C TYR A 123 -5.95 -8.01 -12.91
N THR A 124 -6.19 -8.16 -11.60
CA THR A 124 -5.37 -7.56 -10.55
C THR A 124 -4.56 -8.61 -9.81
N GLY A 125 -3.25 -8.37 -9.74
CA GLY A 125 -2.31 -9.25 -9.02
C GLY A 125 -2.28 -9.03 -7.51
N CYS A 126 -2.82 -7.92 -7.02
CA CYS A 126 -2.88 -7.65 -5.58
C CYS A 126 -4.01 -8.45 -4.94
N SER A 127 -3.66 -9.49 -4.17
CA SER A 127 -4.65 -10.38 -3.56
C SER A 127 -5.66 -9.61 -2.68
N HIS A 128 -5.21 -8.64 -1.89
CA HIS A 128 -6.11 -7.85 -1.03
C HIS A 128 -7.14 -7.05 -1.84
N ILE A 129 -6.71 -6.35 -2.91
CA ILE A 129 -7.60 -5.57 -3.77
C ILE A 129 -8.53 -6.48 -4.57
N ARG A 130 -8.02 -7.61 -5.06
CA ARG A 130 -8.84 -8.65 -5.70
C ARG A 130 -9.96 -9.13 -4.77
N GLN A 131 -9.66 -9.34 -3.49
CA GLN A 131 -10.67 -9.77 -2.52
C GLN A 131 -11.69 -8.67 -2.19
N MET A 132 -11.27 -7.40 -2.10
CA MET A 132 -12.22 -6.28 -2.00
C MET A 132 -13.19 -6.24 -3.20
N LEU A 133 -12.71 -6.56 -4.40
CA LEU A 133 -13.53 -6.58 -5.62
C LEU A 133 -14.46 -7.80 -5.70
N ASN A 134 -14.03 -8.97 -5.21
CA ASN A 134 -14.80 -10.21 -5.25
C ASN A 134 -15.78 -10.35 -4.09
N ASN A 135 -15.41 -9.88 -2.90
CA ASN A 135 -16.16 -10.02 -1.66
C ASN A 135 -16.47 -8.65 -1.02
N PRO A 136 -17.13 -7.72 -1.73
CA PRO A 136 -17.31 -6.34 -1.28
C PRO A 136 -18.08 -6.21 0.05
N GLY A 137 -19.01 -7.14 0.31
CA GLY A 137 -19.75 -7.19 1.58
C GLY A 137 -18.84 -7.50 2.77
N ASP A 138 -17.99 -8.51 2.63
CA ASP A 138 -17.06 -8.93 3.68
C ASP A 138 -15.98 -7.87 3.94
N TYR A 139 -15.55 -7.16 2.90
CA TYR A 139 -14.59 -6.06 3.02
C TYR A 139 -15.23 -4.71 3.38
N GLN A 140 -16.54 -4.66 3.63
CA GLN A 140 -17.31 -3.46 3.95
C GLN A 140 -17.13 -2.29 2.96
N ILE A 141 -16.87 -2.59 1.68
CA ILE A 141 -16.69 -1.59 0.63
C ILE A 141 -17.42 -2.02 -0.65
N PRO A 142 -18.35 -1.22 -1.19
CA PRO A 142 -18.97 -1.51 -2.47
C PRO A 142 -17.92 -1.67 -3.59
N LYS A 143 -18.05 -2.73 -4.40
CA LYS A 143 -17.14 -3.01 -5.54
C LYS A 143 -16.96 -1.79 -6.45
N ALA A 144 -18.04 -1.08 -6.74
CA ALA A 144 -18.01 0.11 -7.58
C ALA A 144 -17.10 1.23 -7.04
N TYR A 145 -16.92 1.33 -5.71
CA TYR A 145 -16.04 2.33 -5.12
C TYR A 145 -14.58 1.98 -5.31
N VAL A 146 -14.23 0.70 -5.14
CA VAL A 146 -12.88 0.18 -5.43
C VAL A 146 -12.54 0.40 -6.90
N GLN A 147 -13.45 0.03 -7.80
CA GLN A 147 -13.26 0.21 -9.24
C GLN A 147 -13.08 1.68 -9.60
N GLN A 148 -13.96 2.57 -9.13
CA GLN A 148 -13.83 4.00 -9.42
C GLN A 148 -12.52 4.57 -8.88
N PHE A 149 -12.13 4.22 -7.66
CA PHE A 149 -10.86 4.66 -7.10
C PHE A 149 -9.68 4.20 -7.94
N LEU A 150 -9.63 2.92 -8.34
CA LEU A 150 -8.55 2.40 -9.17
C LEU A 150 -8.48 3.12 -10.52
N LYS A 151 -9.64 3.46 -11.12
CA LYS A 151 -9.67 4.29 -12.34
C LYS A 151 -9.00 5.65 -12.11
N SER A 152 -9.35 6.34 -11.03
CA SER A 152 -8.75 7.62 -10.65
C SER A 152 -7.25 7.48 -10.35
N TYR A 153 -6.84 6.42 -9.67
CA TYR A 153 -5.43 6.12 -9.38
C TYR A 153 -4.61 5.96 -10.66
N PHE A 154 -5.04 5.13 -11.61
CA PHE A 154 -4.29 4.92 -12.86
C PHE A 154 -4.24 6.15 -13.75
N ASN A 155 -5.34 6.92 -13.83
CA ASN A 155 -5.33 8.20 -14.55
C ASN A 155 -4.31 9.18 -13.95
N ASN A 156 -4.24 9.26 -12.62
CA ASN A 156 -3.22 10.06 -11.93
C ASN A 156 -1.80 9.47 -12.11
N LEU A 157 -1.63 8.15 -12.08
CA LEU A 157 -0.34 7.51 -12.31
C LEU A 157 0.20 7.87 -13.69
N TRP A 158 -0.61 7.73 -14.75
CA TRP A 158 -0.18 7.98 -16.12
C TRP A 158 0.07 9.46 -16.46
N SER A 159 -0.31 10.40 -15.59
CA SER A 159 0.05 11.81 -15.73
C SER A 159 1.43 12.15 -15.13
N LYS A 160 2.01 11.26 -14.32
CA LYS A 160 3.31 11.46 -13.66
C LYS A 160 4.49 11.16 -14.57
N THR A 161 5.70 11.54 -14.15
CA THR A 161 6.96 11.16 -14.81
C THR A 161 7.20 9.65 -14.72
N GLU A 162 8.02 9.10 -15.61
CA GLU A 162 8.31 7.66 -15.61
C GLU A 162 8.90 7.16 -14.28
N SER A 163 9.87 7.88 -13.71
CA SER A 163 10.47 7.53 -12.41
C SER A 163 9.40 7.41 -11.32
N LYS A 164 8.51 8.40 -11.22
CA LYS A 164 7.43 8.40 -10.23
C LYS A 164 6.42 7.29 -10.44
N ARG A 165 6.14 6.92 -11.70
CA ARG A 165 5.26 5.78 -12.01
C ARG A 165 5.83 4.47 -11.51
N ARG A 166 7.14 4.24 -11.70
CA ARG A 166 7.83 3.01 -11.27
C ARG A 166 8.01 2.92 -9.75
N GLU A 167 8.12 4.05 -9.06
CA GLU A 167 8.13 4.10 -7.59
C GLU A 167 6.77 3.74 -6.99
N GLN A 168 5.68 4.08 -7.67
CA GLN A 168 4.32 3.99 -7.14
C GLN A 168 3.55 2.77 -7.61
N PHE A 169 3.90 2.21 -8.77
CA PHE A 169 3.22 1.05 -9.34
C PHE A 169 4.20 -0.04 -9.74
N GLU A 170 4.10 -1.17 -9.06
CA GLU A 170 4.93 -2.35 -9.28
C GLU A 170 4.20 -3.45 -10.05
N VAL A 171 4.96 -4.19 -10.85
CA VAL A 171 4.54 -5.47 -11.42
C VAL A 171 5.43 -6.52 -10.78
N LEU A 172 4.86 -7.29 -9.85
CA LEU A 172 5.58 -8.34 -9.13
C LEU A 172 5.73 -9.57 -10.03
N GLU A 173 6.90 -10.21 -9.96
CA GLU A 173 7.20 -11.39 -10.76
C GLU A 173 6.86 -12.67 -9.99
N GLY A 174 6.35 -13.66 -10.71
CA GLY A 174 6.12 -15.00 -10.18
C GLY A 174 4.81 -15.20 -9.41
N LYS A 175 4.69 -16.41 -8.86
CA LYS A 175 3.48 -16.87 -8.15
C LYS A 175 3.54 -16.48 -6.68
N SER A 176 2.40 -16.02 -6.17
CA SER A 176 2.14 -15.90 -4.73
C SER A 176 2.05 -17.30 -4.13
N LEU A 177 2.87 -17.56 -3.10
CA LEU A 177 3.02 -18.85 -2.44
C LEU A 177 2.97 -18.71 -0.91
N GLU A 178 2.48 -17.58 -0.40
CA GLU A 178 2.52 -17.27 1.02
C GLU A 178 1.66 -18.23 1.85
N ILE A 179 2.30 -18.88 2.82
CA ILE A 179 1.66 -19.82 3.75
C ILE A 179 1.74 -19.34 5.20
N LYS A 180 2.51 -18.28 5.47
CA LYS A 180 2.67 -17.70 6.80
C LYS A 180 2.87 -16.19 6.70
N TYR A 181 2.47 -15.47 7.74
CA TYR A 181 2.72 -14.04 7.87
C TYR A 181 3.51 -13.73 9.15
N ILE A 182 4.36 -12.72 9.10
CA ILE A 182 5.16 -12.24 10.22
C ILE A 182 4.59 -10.91 10.69
N GLU A 183 4.29 -10.79 11.97
CA GLU A 183 3.80 -9.55 12.57
C GLU A 183 4.91 -8.91 13.40
N ILE A 184 5.46 -7.79 12.90
CA ILE A 184 6.54 -7.06 13.57
C ILE A 184 5.92 -6.09 14.56
N ASN A 185 6.04 -6.41 15.85
CA ASN A 185 5.57 -5.59 16.96
C ASN A 185 6.78 -4.95 17.66
N MET A 186 6.73 -3.63 17.86
CA MET A 186 7.81 -2.94 18.57
C MET A 186 7.51 -2.82 20.06
N ASN A 187 8.42 -3.30 20.91
CA ASN A 187 8.43 -2.92 22.32
C ASN A 187 9.23 -1.62 22.48
N ARG A 188 8.58 -0.55 22.98
CA ARG A 188 9.21 0.75 23.25
C ARG A 188 9.47 1.03 24.72
N GLU A 189 9.27 0.06 25.62
CA GLU A 189 9.50 0.23 27.07
C GLU A 189 10.91 0.76 27.39
N ASN A 190 11.90 0.40 26.56
CA ASN A 190 13.30 0.79 26.72
C ASN A 190 13.72 2.01 25.87
N VAL A 191 12.83 2.57 25.03
CA VAL A 191 13.13 3.78 24.25
C VAL A 191 12.99 4.99 25.18
N LYS A 192 14.09 5.69 25.46
CA LYS A 192 14.07 6.89 26.32
C LYS A 192 13.07 7.90 25.74
N LYS A 193 12.08 8.30 26.54
CA LYS A 193 11.02 9.25 26.11
C LYS A 193 11.55 10.59 25.55
N ASN A 194 12.76 10.97 25.93
CA ASN A 194 13.40 12.21 25.48
C ASN A 194 14.13 12.06 24.14
N ASP A 195 14.28 10.83 23.64
CA ASP A 195 14.79 10.54 22.30
C ASP A 195 13.63 10.59 21.29
N LEU A 196 13.26 11.83 20.95
CA LEU A 196 12.17 12.13 20.01
C LEU A 196 12.42 11.61 18.59
N GLN A 197 13.68 11.27 18.27
CA GLN A 197 14.07 10.80 16.95
C GLN A 197 13.87 9.27 16.87
N CYS A 198 14.42 8.51 17.82
CA CYS A 198 14.26 7.05 17.86
C CYS A 198 12.82 6.61 18.17
N SER A 199 12.08 7.40 18.96
CA SER A 199 10.68 7.10 19.29
C SER A 199 9.70 7.17 18.12
N LYS A 200 10.10 7.72 16.96
CA LYS A 200 9.25 7.82 15.76
C LYS A 200 9.59 6.81 14.67
N LEU A 201 10.77 6.20 14.73
CA LEU A 201 11.22 5.26 13.71
C LEU A 201 10.57 3.90 13.89
N VAL A 202 10.40 3.20 12.76
CA VAL A 202 9.91 1.82 12.67
C VAL A 202 10.81 1.01 11.75
N PRO A 203 10.99 -0.29 11.99
CA PRO A 203 11.83 -1.11 11.13
C PRO A 203 11.08 -1.45 9.84
N THR A 204 11.78 -1.37 8.72
CA THR A 204 11.35 -2.01 7.49
C THR A 204 11.66 -3.50 7.54
N ALA A 205 10.93 -4.27 6.74
CA ALA A 205 11.24 -5.67 6.51
C ALA A 205 11.02 -6.01 5.04
N SER A 206 11.61 -7.13 4.65
CA SER A 206 11.38 -7.80 3.37
C SER A 206 10.97 -9.24 3.70
N PRO A 207 10.12 -9.88 2.87
CA PRO A 207 9.98 -11.33 2.90
C PRO A 207 11.36 -11.96 2.71
N HIS A 208 11.65 -13.03 3.44
CA HIS A 208 12.88 -13.82 3.23
C HIS A 208 12.75 -14.72 2.00
N ASP A 209 11.55 -15.23 1.76
CA ASP A 209 11.18 -16.06 0.63
C ASP A 209 9.73 -15.79 0.20
N VAL A 210 9.35 -16.34 -0.94
CA VAL A 210 8.00 -16.20 -1.53
C VAL A 210 6.89 -16.90 -0.73
N GLU A 211 7.25 -17.67 0.30
CA GLU A 211 6.29 -18.35 1.19
C GLU A 211 5.93 -17.48 2.42
N GLU A 212 6.60 -16.34 2.57
CA GLU A 212 6.44 -15.40 3.68
C GLU A 212 5.73 -14.11 3.26
N SER A 213 4.71 -13.73 4.01
CA SER A 213 4.25 -12.34 4.10
C SER A 213 4.80 -11.69 5.35
N PHE A 214 4.95 -10.37 5.38
CA PHE A 214 5.26 -9.65 6.60
C PHE A 214 4.39 -8.40 6.72
N ILE A 215 4.04 -8.05 7.96
CA ILE A 215 3.23 -6.91 8.32
C ILE A 215 3.90 -6.20 9.47
N VAL A 216 4.05 -4.88 9.33
CA VAL A 216 4.57 -4.04 10.41
C VAL A 216 3.36 -3.49 11.16
N HIS A 217 3.11 -4.03 12.36
CA HIS A 217 1.98 -3.64 13.18
C HIS A 217 2.49 -3.14 14.54
N CYS A 218 2.50 -1.82 14.71
CA CYS A 218 2.85 -1.15 15.95
C CYS A 218 1.78 -0.10 16.26
N ASP A 219 1.44 0.11 17.53
CA ASP A 219 0.44 1.12 17.90
C ASP A 219 0.84 2.53 17.47
N ASP A 220 2.14 2.82 17.38
CA ASP A 220 2.65 4.10 16.85
C ASP A 220 2.39 4.26 15.34
N ILE A 221 2.31 3.15 14.60
CA ILE A 221 1.96 3.11 13.17
C ILE A 221 0.47 3.39 12.96
N LYS A 222 -0.40 2.94 13.86
CA LYS A 222 -1.87 3.10 13.70
C LYS A 222 -2.30 4.56 13.58
N ASN A 223 -1.50 5.47 14.12
CA ASN A 223 -1.76 6.91 14.13
C ASN A 223 -0.70 7.72 13.37
N SER A 224 0.29 7.05 12.74
CA SER A 224 1.30 7.68 11.89
C SER A 224 1.28 7.07 10.48
N GLY A 225 2.22 7.47 9.63
CA GLY A 225 2.32 6.96 8.26
C GLY A 225 1.06 7.15 7.42
N ILE A 226 0.84 6.24 6.47
CA ILE A 226 -0.30 6.33 5.56
C ILE A 226 -1.64 6.20 6.29
N ARG A 227 -1.77 5.25 7.24
CA ARG A 227 -3.03 5.03 7.97
C ARG A 227 -3.44 6.27 8.76
N GLY A 228 -2.51 6.87 9.50
CA GLY A 228 -2.77 8.11 10.24
C GLY A 228 -3.14 9.27 9.32
N LYS A 229 -2.45 9.42 8.17
CA LYS A 229 -2.78 10.43 7.14
C LYS A 229 -4.19 10.22 6.58
N VAL A 230 -4.54 8.98 6.23
CA VAL A 230 -5.89 8.63 5.72
C VAL A 230 -6.94 8.93 6.79
N LYS A 231 -6.80 8.43 8.02
CA LYS A 231 -7.76 8.69 9.12
C LYS A 231 -8.03 10.18 9.30
N LYS A 232 -6.97 10.99 9.43
CA LYS A 232 -7.09 12.45 9.59
C LYS A 232 -7.78 13.10 8.39
N PHE A 233 -7.43 12.68 7.18
CA PHE A 233 -8.04 13.22 5.97
C PHE A 233 -9.54 12.86 5.86
N ILE A 234 -9.90 11.62 6.15
CA ILE A 234 -11.27 11.11 6.15
C ILE A 234 -12.11 11.83 7.21
N GLU A 235 -11.60 12.00 8.42
CA GLU A 235 -12.26 12.78 9.47
C GLU A 235 -12.57 14.22 9.02
N GLN A 236 -11.67 14.85 8.26
CA GLN A 236 -11.88 16.20 7.72
C GLN A 236 -12.98 16.25 6.65
N GLN A 237 -13.30 15.14 5.98
CA GLN A 237 -14.40 15.08 5.02
C GLN A 237 -15.77 14.89 5.69
N LEU A 238 -15.81 14.61 7.00
CA LEU A 238 -17.03 14.29 7.73
C LEU A 238 -17.64 15.52 8.44
N PRO A 239 -18.98 15.58 8.55
CA PRO A 239 -19.67 16.56 9.40
C PRO A 239 -19.23 16.45 10.87
N SER A 240 -19.14 17.59 11.57
CA SER A 240 -18.63 17.66 12.95
C SER A 240 -19.33 16.73 13.95
N ASN A 241 -20.62 16.44 13.75
CA ASN A 241 -21.41 15.60 14.65
C ASN A 241 -21.07 14.09 14.56
N VAL A 242 -20.33 13.65 13.54
CA VAL A 242 -19.95 12.24 13.35
C VAL A 242 -18.44 12.00 13.32
N LYS A 243 -17.62 13.05 13.40
CA LYS A 243 -16.15 12.94 13.39
C LYS A 243 -15.59 11.99 14.44
N SER A 244 -16.16 12.02 15.65
CA SER A 244 -15.74 11.17 16.77
C SER A 244 -15.88 9.66 16.50
N GLN A 245 -16.73 9.26 15.53
CA GLN A 245 -16.93 7.87 15.15
C GLN A 245 -15.96 7.39 14.07
N SER A 246 -15.25 8.30 13.40
CA SER A 246 -14.43 7.99 12.22
C SER A 246 -13.29 7.03 12.52
N ASN A 247 -12.51 7.29 13.56
CA ASN A 247 -11.36 6.47 13.91
C ASN A 247 -11.76 5.06 14.35
N SER A 248 -12.77 4.92 15.21
CA SER A 248 -13.24 3.60 15.64
C SER A 248 -13.83 2.81 14.47
N THR A 249 -14.61 3.46 13.61
CA THR A 249 -15.17 2.81 12.40
C THR A 249 -14.06 2.36 11.44
N PHE A 250 -13.03 3.19 11.26
CA PHE A 250 -11.86 2.82 10.44
C PHE A 250 -11.15 1.60 11.01
N ASP A 251 -10.90 1.60 12.32
CA ASP A 251 -10.19 0.50 12.99
C ASP A 251 -10.99 -0.81 12.95
N ASP A 252 -12.31 -0.75 13.12
CA ASP A 252 -13.20 -1.91 13.01
C ASP A 252 -13.19 -2.51 11.60
N ILE A 253 -13.30 -1.66 10.57
CA ILE A 253 -13.25 -2.10 9.16
C ILE A 253 -11.87 -2.68 8.85
N SER A 254 -10.79 -1.98 9.21
CA SER A 254 -9.41 -2.43 8.97
C SER A 254 -9.16 -3.80 9.60
N LYS A 255 -9.60 -3.99 10.85
CA LYS A 255 -9.48 -5.27 11.57
C LYS A 255 -10.25 -6.38 10.88
N GLN A 256 -11.48 -6.13 10.43
CA GLN A 256 -12.26 -7.12 9.69
C GLN A 256 -11.60 -7.51 8.37
N GLN A 257 -11.16 -6.53 7.58
CA GLN A 257 -10.46 -6.77 6.31
C GLN A 257 -9.15 -7.54 6.52
N GLN A 258 -8.46 -7.27 7.62
CA GLN A 258 -7.27 -8.00 8.04
C GLN A 258 -7.58 -9.46 8.37
N ASP A 259 -8.60 -9.72 9.19
CA ASP A 259 -9.00 -11.08 9.58
C ASP A 259 -9.38 -11.93 8.37
N ILE A 260 -10.11 -11.37 7.42
CA ILE A 260 -10.48 -12.06 6.17
C ILE A 260 -9.23 -12.33 5.33
N SER A 261 -8.38 -11.33 5.15
CA SER A 261 -7.17 -11.48 4.33
C SER A 261 -6.22 -12.53 4.93
N TYR A 262 -6.10 -12.59 6.26
CA TYR A 262 -5.30 -13.60 6.95
C TYR A 262 -5.90 -14.99 6.89
N ALA A 263 -7.23 -15.10 6.94
CA ALA A 263 -7.91 -16.38 6.77
C ALA A 263 -7.68 -16.97 5.37
N LEU A 264 -7.30 -16.14 4.39
CA LEU A 264 -7.02 -16.55 3.01
C LEU A 264 -5.54 -16.85 2.75
N ILE A 265 -4.64 -16.36 3.59
CA ILE A 265 -3.22 -16.73 3.56
C ILE A 265 -3.09 -18.13 4.17
N GLY A 266 -2.61 -19.12 3.41
CA GLY A 266 -2.37 -20.49 3.89
C GLY A 266 -3.53 -21.51 3.70
N VAL A 267 -4.56 -21.21 2.89
CA VAL A 267 -5.67 -22.18 2.65
C VAL A 267 -5.34 -23.26 1.62
N ASN A 268 -4.10 -23.31 1.11
CA ASN A 268 -3.61 -24.46 0.34
C ASN A 268 -3.14 -25.56 1.31
N GLU A 269 -4.06 -26.44 1.70
CA GLU A 269 -3.83 -27.83 2.15
C GLU A 269 -2.76 -28.15 3.22
N VAL A 270 -2.45 -27.25 4.18
CA VAL A 270 -1.58 -27.61 5.32
C VAL A 270 -2.24 -27.25 6.66
N PRO A 271 -2.33 -28.19 7.63
CA PRO A 271 -3.06 -27.98 8.87
C PRO A 271 -2.44 -26.88 9.75
N LYS A 272 -3.30 -25.93 10.12
CA LYS A 272 -3.31 -25.07 11.32
C LYS A 272 -2.07 -25.16 12.22
N PHE A 273 -1.00 -24.49 11.83
CA PHE A 273 -0.02 -23.96 12.78
C PHE A 273 0.25 -22.51 12.41
N TYR A 274 -0.57 -21.60 12.94
CA TYR A 274 -0.19 -20.20 13.05
C TYR A 274 1.08 -20.14 13.90
N HIS A 275 2.20 -19.79 13.30
CA HIS A 275 3.33 -19.29 14.07
C HIS A 275 3.26 -17.78 13.99
N GLN A 276 2.46 -17.18 14.88
CA GLN A 276 2.58 -15.76 15.17
C GLN A 276 3.95 -15.56 15.82
N PHE A 277 4.97 -15.30 15.01
CA PHE A 277 6.22 -14.79 15.52
C PHE A 277 5.99 -13.33 15.86
N LYS A 278 5.61 -13.07 17.11
CA LYS A 278 5.78 -11.74 17.69
C LYS A 278 7.27 -11.55 17.88
N VAL A 279 7.88 -10.88 16.91
CA VAL A 279 9.28 -10.51 17.01
C VAL A 279 9.33 -9.29 17.88
N TYR A 280 9.65 -9.48 19.15
CA TYR A 280 10.04 -8.39 20.02
C TYR A 280 11.50 -8.06 19.69
N THR A 281 11.72 -7.07 18.83
CA THR A 281 13.06 -6.50 18.67
C THR A 281 13.37 -5.71 19.94
N ASP A 282 14.17 -6.31 20.83
CA ASP A 282 14.71 -5.61 21.97
C ASP A 282 15.75 -4.60 21.47
N TRP A 283 15.43 -3.31 21.52
CA TRP A 283 16.36 -2.21 21.17
C TRP A 283 17.72 -2.34 21.86
N ALA A 284 17.78 -3.05 23.00
CA ALA A 284 18.98 -3.24 23.81
C ALA A 284 20.03 -4.22 23.23
N LYS A 285 19.81 -4.83 22.05
CA LYS A 285 20.75 -5.79 21.46
C LYS A 285 21.28 -5.43 20.07
N VAL A 286 20.92 -4.26 19.52
CA VAL A 286 21.60 -3.73 18.33
C VAL A 286 22.87 -3.03 18.82
N PRO A 287 24.07 -3.52 18.47
CA PRO A 287 25.31 -2.86 18.84
C PRO A 287 25.32 -1.41 18.35
N ALA A 288 25.79 -0.47 19.16
CA ALA A 288 25.79 0.96 18.84
C ALA A 288 26.57 1.29 17.54
N ASP A 289 27.47 0.40 17.15
CA ASP A 289 28.34 0.38 15.98
C ASP A 289 27.69 -0.21 14.71
N GLU A 290 26.52 -0.88 14.82
CA GLU A 290 25.72 -1.32 13.67
C GLU A 290 24.66 -0.29 13.24
N PHE A 291 24.52 0.82 13.99
CA PHE A 291 23.75 1.96 13.50
C PHE A 291 24.52 2.60 12.34
N PRO A 292 23.89 2.80 11.16
CA PRO A 292 24.50 3.64 10.14
C PRO A 292 24.77 5.00 10.77
N SER A 293 26.01 5.49 10.70
CA SER A 293 26.29 6.87 11.04
C SER A 293 25.31 7.75 10.27
N LEU A 294 24.62 8.65 10.99
CA LEU A 294 23.61 9.55 10.44
C LEU A 294 24.14 10.40 9.26
N GLU A 295 25.45 10.44 9.05
CA GLU A 295 26.11 11.04 7.89
C GLU A 295 25.73 10.39 6.54
N LYS A 296 25.16 9.18 6.53
CA LYS A 296 24.65 8.53 5.29
C LYS A 296 23.19 8.83 4.97
N PHE A 297 22.47 9.53 5.84
CA PHE A 297 21.16 10.12 5.52
C PHE A 297 21.36 11.54 4.98
N ILE A 298 21.92 11.64 3.77
CA ILE A 298 21.73 12.82 2.95
C ILE A 298 20.44 12.55 2.16
N PRO A 299 19.32 13.25 2.44
CA PRO A 299 18.22 13.25 1.50
C PRO A 299 18.80 13.76 0.19
N SER A 300 18.63 13.02 -0.91
CA SER A 300 19.02 13.51 -2.23
C SER A 300 18.36 14.86 -2.45
N THR A 301 19.13 15.93 -2.25
CA THR A 301 18.75 17.25 -2.69
C THR A 301 18.48 17.15 -4.19
N PRO A 302 17.39 17.73 -4.71
CA PRO A 302 17.25 17.88 -6.14
C PRO A 302 18.49 18.62 -6.62
N THR A 303 19.22 18.03 -7.56
CA THR A 303 20.26 18.74 -8.29
C THR A 303 19.58 19.89 -9.03
N THR A 304 19.67 21.09 -8.45
CA THR A 304 19.54 22.33 -9.19
C THR A 304 20.81 22.45 -10.02
N ASP A 305 20.75 22.03 -11.29
CA ASP A 305 21.65 22.44 -12.38
C ASP A 305 21.15 21.77 -13.67
N ASP A 306 20.25 22.45 -14.39
CA ASP A 306 20.29 22.61 -15.86
C ASP A 306 19.11 23.48 -16.30
N PHE A 307 19.27 24.79 -16.12
CA PHE A 307 18.55 25.82 -16.88
C PHE A 307 19.54 26.93 -17.23
N SER A 308 20.54 26.58 -18.02
CA SER A 308 21.21 27.51 -18.91
C SER A 308 21.08 26.91 -20.30
N ASP A 309 20.12 27.43 -21.07
CA ASP A 309 20.14 27.55 -22.54
C ASP A 309 18.70 27.66 -23.05
N PHE A 310 18.15 28.88 -22.99
CA PHE A 310 17.18 29.40 -23.96
C PHE A 310 17.27 30.94 -23.91
N GLU A 311 18.32 31.48 -24.54
CA GLU A 311 18.25 32.77 -25.22
C GLU A 311 17.84 32.50 -26.67
N GLU A 312 16.60 32.83 -27.00
CA GLU A 312 16.10 33.53 -28.22
C GLU A 312 14.57 33.45 -28.28
#